data_AF-A0A2L2YZP5-F1
#
_entry.id   AF-A0A2L2YZP5-F1
#
_cell.length_a   1.000
_cell.length_b   1.000
_cell.length_c   1.000
_cell.angle_alpha   90.00
_cell.angle_beta   90.00
_cell.angle_gamma   90.00
#
_symmetry.space_group_name_H-M   'P 1'
#
loop_
_entity.id
_entity.type
_entity.pdbx_description
1 polymer ?
#
loop_
_entity_poly.entity_id
_entity_poly.type
_entity_poly.pdbx_seq_one_letter_code
_entity_poly.pdbx_strand_id
1 'polypeptide(L)' 'CNKSFSQKHYLTMHNLTHTEEKPFSCSTCNKSFAIKSYLTRHNLVHTKEKPM' A
#
# COMPACT_ATOMS: atom_id res chain seq x y z
N CYS A 1 -6.07 7.79 -18.32
CA CYS A 1 -5.44 8.89 -17.56
C CYS A 1 -4.17 9.32 -18.33
N ASN A 2 -3.93 10.62 -18.58
CA ASN A 2 -2.76 11.11 -19.34
C ASN A 2 -1.61 11.57 -18.41
N LYS A 3 -1.36 10.84 -17.32
CA LYS A 3 -0.29 11.17 -16.36
C LYS A 3 0.99 10.42 -16.72
N SER A 4 2.08 11.17 -16.92
CA SER A 4 3.43 10.63 -17.12
C SER A 4 4.23 10.73 -15.83
N PHE A 5 4.91 9.65 -15.47
CA PHE A 5 5.79 9.59 -14.29
C PHE A 5 7.22 9.36 -14.76
N SER A 6 8.17 10.11 -14.20
CA SER A 6 9.60 9.98 -14.50
C SER A 6 10.22 8.72 -13.91
N GLN A 7 9.57 8.10 -12.90
CA GLN A 7 10.07 6.91 -12.23
C GLN A 7 9.07 5.75 -12.36
N LYS A 8 9.59 4.56 -12.67
CA LYS A 8 8.80 3.35 -12.91
C LYS A 8 7.94 2.95 -11.70
N HIS A 9 8.42 3.16 -10.48
CA HIS A 9 7.65 2.81 -9.28
C HIS A 9 6.41 3.69 -9.13
N TYR A 10 6.47 4.98 -9.51
CA TYR A 10 5.30 5.87 -9.52
C TYR A 10 4.29 5.49 -10.60
N LEU A 11 4.75 5.09 -11.80
CA LEU A 11 3.86 4.58 -12.86
C LEU A 11 3.17 3.28 -12.43
N THR A 12 3.92 2.34 -11.85
CA THR A 12 3.38 1.07 -11.35
C THR A 12 2.33 1.34 -10.26
N MET A 13 2.63 2.26 -9.34
CA MET A 13 1.72 2.73 -8.31
C MET A 13 0.42 3.32 -8.86
N HIS A 14 0.54 4.16 -9.89
CA HIS A 14 -0.61 4.75 -10.55
C HIS A 14 -1.48 3.68 -11.21
N ASN A 15 -0.87 2.68 -11.84
CA ASN A 15 -1.60 1.58 -12.47
C ASN A 15 -2.42 0.78 -11.45
N LEU A 16 -1.90 0.57 -10.23
CA LEU A 16 -2.65 -0.07 -9.13
C LEU A 16 -3.92 0.71 -8.71
N THR A 17 -3.99 2.02 -9.00
CA THR A 17 -5.23 2.79 -8.76
C THR A 17 -6.33 2.50 -9.77
N HIS A 18 -5.97 1.97 -10.94
CA HIS A 18 -6.93 1.57 -11.97
C HIS A 18 -7.36 0.12 -11.82
N THR A 19 -6.51 -0.74 -11.25
CA THR A 19 -6.74 -2.19 -11.23
C THR A 19 -7.41 -2.71 -9.96
N GLU A 20 -7.70 -1.88 -8.96
CA GLU A 20 -8.10 -2.29 -7.59
C GLU A 20 -7.18 -3.33 -6.92
N GLU A 21 -6.12 -3.78 -7.61
CA GLU A 21 -5.17 -4.74 -7.13
C GLU A 21 -4.31 -4.07 -6.06
N LYS A 22 -4.48 -4.56 -4.84
CA LYS A 22 -3.72 -4.14 -3.69
C LYS A 22 -2.98 -5.36 -3.17
N PRO A 23 -1.80 -5.68 -3.74
CA PRO A 23 -1.09 -6.93 -3.45
C PRO A 23 -0.60 -7.01 -2.00
N PHE A 24 -0.56 -5.90 -1.27
CA PHE A 24 -0.11 -5.84 0.10
C PHE A 24 -1.30 -5.75 1.06
N SER A 25 -1.77 -6.87 1.59
CA SER A 25 -2.83 -6.92 2.59
C SER A 25 -2.29 -7.01 4.01
N CYS A 26 -2.97 -6.34 4.95
CA CYS A 26 -2.73 -6.47 6.37
C CYS A 26 -3.43 -7.72 6.89
N SER A 27 -2.69 -8.64 7.49
CA SER A 27 -3.24 -9.87 8.07
C SER A 27 -4.11 -9.63 9.31
N THR A 28 -3.94 -8.51 10.00
CA THR A 28 -4.66 -8.19 11.24
C THR A 28 -6.08 -7.69 10.97
N CYS A 29 -6.26 -6.81 9.98
CA CYS A 29 -7.54 -6.14 9.72
C CYS A 29 -8.01 -6.25 8.26
N ASN A 30 -7.34 -7.06 7.44
CA ASN A 30 -7.62 -7.29 6.03
C ASN A 30 -7.64 -6.02 5.15
N LYS A 31 -7.05 -4.91 5.62
CA LYS A 31 -6.87 -3.71 4.79
C LYS A 31 -5.79 -3.97 3.74
N SER A 32 -6.11 -3.69 2.48
CA SER A 32 -5.17 -3.82 1.38
C SER A 32 -4.55 -2.48 0.97
N PHE A 33 -3.29 -2.51 0.57
CA PHE A 33 -2.46 -1.38 0.19
C PHE A 33 -1.78 -1.65 -1.16
N ALA A 34 -1.58 -0.57 -1.93
CA ALA A 34 -0.85 -0.62 -3.19
C ALA A 34 0.68 -0.65 -3.00
N ILE A 35 1.19 -0.20 -1.84
CA ILE A 35 2.64 -0.16 -1.54
C ILE A 35 2.94 -0.89 -0.25
N LYS A 36 4.02 -1.68 -0.28
CA LYS A 36 4.64 -2.31 0.89
C LYS A 36 4.96 -1.30 2.01
N SER A 37 5.54 -0.13 1.71
CA SER A 37 5.88 0.88 2.73
C SER A 37 4.64 1.42 3.46
N TYR A 38 3.51 1.52 2.78
CA TYR A 38 2.24 1.89 3.41
C TYR A 38 1.71 0.78 4.31
N LEU A 39 1.79 -0.48 3.88
CA LEU A 39 1.47 -1.63 4.74
C LEU A 39 2.39 -1.68 5.98
N THR A 40 3.70 -1.50 5.82
CA THR A 40 4.66 -1.49 6.93
C THR A 40 4.31 -0.39 7.93
N ARG A 41 4.07 0.84 7.46
CA ARG A 41 3.64 1.94 8.33
C ARG A 41 2.29 1.67 9.00
N HIS A 42 1.36 1.05 8.28
CA HIS A 42 0.07 0.66 8.83
C HIS A 42 0.21 -0.38 9.94
N ASN A 43 1.07 -1.38 9.75
CA ASN A 43 1.33 -2.41 10.77
C ASN A 43 1.88 -1.81 12.07
N LEU A 44 2.55 -0.64 12.02
CA LEU A 44 2.99 0.06 13.22
C LEU A 44 1.84 0.54 14.10
N VAL A 45 0.64 0.75 13.53
CA VAL A 45 -0.55 1.10 14.31
C VAL A 45 -0.96 -0.09 15.18
N HIS A 46 -1.02 -1.29 14.60
CA HIS A 46 -1.33 -2.52 15.33
C HIS A 46 -0.28 -2.85 16.40
N THR A 47 1.00 -2.59 16.14
CA THR A 47 2.05 -2.79 17.15
C THR A 47 2.08 -1.72 18.23
N LYS A 48 1.48 -0.54 18.00
CA LYS A 48 1.32 0.51 19.03
C LYS A 48 0.05 0.29 19.86
N GLU A 49 -0.96 -0.36 19.29
CA GLU A 49 -2.18 -0.77 20.00
C GLU A 49 -1.98 -2.03 20.84
N LYS A 50 -0.96 -2.83 20.54
CA LYS A 50 -0.52 -3.91 21.41
C LYS A 50 0.61 -3.38 22.30
N PRO A 51 0.43 -3.25 23.63
CA PRO A 51 1.57 -3.00 24.50
C PRO A 51 2.53 -4.19 24.35
N MET A 52 3.81 -3.87 24.13
CA MET A 52 4.91 -4.84 24.27
C MET A 52 4.89 -5.45 25.67
#